data_AF-A0A4S1DQH9-F1
#
_entry.id   AF-A0A4S1DQH9-F1
#
_cell.length_a   1.000
_cell.length_b   1.000
_cell.length_c   1.000
_cell.angle_alpha   90.00
_cell.angle_beta   90.00
_cell.angle_gamma   90.00
#
_symmetry.space_group_name_H-M   'P 1'
#
loop_
_entity.id
_entity.type
_entity.pdbx_description
1 polymer ?
#
loop_
_entity_poly.entity_id
_entity_poly.type
_entity_poly.pdbx_seq_one_letter_code
_entity_poly.pdbx_strand_id
1 'polypeptide(L)' 'GLSLTAGTGLIDVSTSTPGTYTVTYTTAGTCPNSSTASVTINALDDAGFSYSAAAYCADATDPTPSITGLTGGT' A
#
# COMPACT_ATOMS: atom_id res chain seq x y z
N GLY A 1 3.25 5.24 8.73
CA GLY A 1 2.98 4.18 9.74
C GLY A 1 1.50 3.86 9.76
N LEU A 2 1.02 3.05 10.71
CA LEU A 2 -0.40 2.75 10.89
C LEU A 2 -1.14 3.91 11.60
N SER A 3 -2.26 4.35 11.05
CA SER A 3 -3.18 5.33 11.66
C SER A 3 -4.30 4.59 12.37
N LEU A 4 -4.27 4.58 13.72
CA LEU A 4 -5.21 3.86 14.58
C LEU A 4 -5.77 4.80 15.66
N THR A 5 -7.09 4.80 15.83
CA THR A 5 -7.75 5.53 16.93
C THR A 5 -7.81 4.65 18.17
N ALA A 6 -7.05 5.03 19.20
CA ALA A 6 -7.06 4.35 20.49
C ALA A 6 -8.46 4.44 21.15
N GLY A 7 -8.92 3.35 21.75
CA GLY A 7 -10.22 3.26 22.43
C GLY A 7 -11.38 2.80 21.53
N THR A 8 -11.36 3.10 20.23
CA THR A 8 -12.36 2.59 19.26
C THR A 8 -11.82 1.49 18.36
N GLY A 9 -10.50 1.43 18.15
CA GLY A 9 -9.88 0.45 17.25
C GLY A 9 -10.03 0.78 15.77
N LEU A 10 -10.51 1.99 15.43
CA LEU A 10 -10.69 2.42 14.04
C LEU A 10 -9.33 2.64 13.35
N ILE A 11 -9.11 1.94 12.24
CA ILE A 11 -7.93 2.10 11.38
C ILE A 11 -8.31 2.93 10.15
N ASP A 12 -7.60 4.03 9.93
CA ASP A 12 -7.71 4.79 8.68
C ASP A 12 -6.63 4.34 7.70
N VAL A 13 -7.05 3.53 6.72
CA VAL A 13 -6.15 2.98 5.70
C VAL A 13 -5.63 4.04 4.73
N SER A 14 -6.34 5.16 4.55
CA SER A 14 -5.98 6.20 3.58
C SER A 14 -4.79 7.06 4.04
N THR A 15 -4.64 7.21 5.35
CA THR A 15 -3.52 7.92 5.98
C THR A 15 -2.43 6.97 6.48
N SER A 16 -2.67 5.66 6.39
CA SER A 16 -1.70 4.63 6.76
C SER A 16 -0.73 4.31 5.61
N THR A 17 0.50 3.97 5.94
CA THR A 17 1.45 3.44 4.95
C THR A 17 1.21 1.94 4.73
N PRO A 18 1.31 1.43 3.49
CA PRO A 18 1.30 -0.01 3.23
C PRO A 18 2.34 -0.77 4.06
N GLY A 19 2.00 -1.98 4.48
CA GLY A 19 2.83 -2.83 5.32
C GLY A 19 2.02 -3.72 6.27
N THR A 20 2.72 -4.60 6.96
CA THR A 20 2.13 -5.46 8.00
C THR A 20 2.39 -4.86 9.37
N TYR A 21 1.32 -4.73 10.15
CA TYR A 21 1.34 -4.17 11.50
C TYR A 21 0.79 -5.18 12.50
N THR A 22 1.41 -5.25 13.68
CA THR A 22 0.88 -5.99 14.83
C THR A 22 0.25 -4.99 15.78
N VAL A 23 -1.07 -5.06 15.93
CA VAL A 23 -1.83 -4.24 16.87
C VAL A 23 -1.97 -5.01 18.18
N THR A 24 -1.51 -4.40 19.27
CA THR A 24 -1.64 -4.96 20.62
C THR A 24 -2.73 -4.20 21.38
N TYR A 25 -3.71 -4.94 21.88
CA TYR A 25 -4.72 -4.42 22.78
C TYR A 25 -4.45 -4.93 24.20
N THR A 26 -4.30 -4.01 25.15
CA THR A 26 -4.05 -4.33 26.56
C THR A 26 -5.19 -3.81 27.42
N THR A 27 -5.79 -4.67 28.24
CA THR A 27 -6.79 -4.27 29.22
C THR A 27 -6.12 -3.58 30.41
N ALA A 28 -6.72 -2.51 30.91
CA ALA A 28 -6.29 -1.86 32.15
C ALA A 28 -6.98 -2.51 33.37
N GLY A 29 -6.34 -2.46 34.54
CA GLY A 29 -6.89 -2.98 35.80
C GLY A 29 -5.83 -3.65 36.68
N THR A 30 -6.29 -4.30 37.75
CA THR A 30 -5.43 -5.03 38.71
C THR A 30 -4.80 -6.29 38.12
N CYS A 31 -5.40 -6.88 37.08
CA CYS A 31 -4.86 -7.99 36.31
C CYS A 31 -4.91 -7.65 34.81
N PRO A 32 -3.97 -6.85 34.30
CA PRO A 32 -3.93 -6.52 32.88
C PRO A 32 -3.69 -7.78 32.04
N ASN A 33 -4.33 -7.85 30.88
CA ASN A 33 -4.12 -8.90 29.89
C ASN A 33 -3.98 -8.24 28.52
N SER A 34 -3.29 -8.90 27.59
CA SER A 34 -3.07 -8.39 26.25
C SER A 34 -3.41 -9.41 25.18
N SER A 35 -3.91 -8.93 24.06
CA SER A 35 -4.13 -9.71 22.84
C SER A 35 -3.54 -8.98 21.65
N THR A 36 -3.10 -9.72 20.64
CA THR A 36 -2.51 -9.16 19.42
C THR A 36 -3.32 -9.57 18.19
N ALA A 37 -3.35 -8.68 17.21
CA ALA A 37 -3.92 -8.92 15.90
C ALA A 37 -2.97 -8.42 14.81
N SER A 38 -2.80 -9.19 13.73
CA SER A 38 -2.06 -8.77 12.55
C SER A 38 -2.98 -8.05 11.57
N VAL A 39 -2.52 -6.92 11.04
CA VAL A 39 -3.21 -6.13 10.02
C VAL A 39 -2.24 -5.90 8.87
N THR A 40 -2.62 -6.34 7.67
CA THR A 40 -1.86 -6.10 6.44
C THR A 40 -2.56 -5.03 5.62
N ILE A 41 -1.86 -3.93 5.35
CA ILE A 41 -2.29 -2.88 4.42
C ILE A 41 -1.51 -3.09 3.13
N ASN A 42 -2.22 -3.43 2.06
CA ASN A 42 -1.61 -3.61 0.74
C ASN A 42 -1.26 -2.25 0.13
N ALA A 43 -0.19 -2.23 -0.67
CA ALA A 43 0.10 -1.07 -1.50
C ALA A 43 -1.00 -0.88 -2.54
N LEU A 44 -1.18 0.37 -2.95
CA LEU A 44 -1.99 0.67 -4.14
C LEU A 44 -1.35 0.01 -5.36
N ASP A 45 -2.18 -0.43 -6.29
CA ASP A 45 -1.71 -0.88 -7.59
C ASP A 45 -1.16 0.32 -8.38
N ASP A 46 -0.18 0.06 -9.25
CA ASP A 46 0.44 1.08 -10.10
C ASP A 46 0.54 0.55 -11.52
N ALA A 47 -0.37 0.99 -12.38
CA ALA A 47 -0.41 0.66 -13.81
C ALA A 47 0.50 1.57 -14.66
N GLY A 48 1.47 2.25 -14.06
CA GLY A 48 2.36 3.19 -14.72
C GLY A 48 3.20 2.54 -15.83
N PHE A 49 3.23 3.19 -16.99
CA PHE A 49 4.17 2.93 -18.05
C PHE A 49 4.54 4.24 -18.74
N SER A 50 5.67 4.26 -19.43
CA SER A 50 6.14 5.43 -20.17
C SER A 50 6.80 5.05 -21.48
N TYR A 51 6.88 6.02 -22.38
CA TYR A 51 7.65 5.94 -23.61
C TYR A 51 8.86 6.85 -23.51
N SER A 52 9.93 6.55 -24.25
CA SER A 52 11.18 7.32 -24.19
C SER A 52 11.06 8.75 -24.74
N ALA A 53 10.03 9.03 -25.53
CA ALA A 53 9.74 10.33 -26.12
C ALA A 53 8.25 10.66 -26.05
N ALA A 54 7.92 11.95 -26.08
CA ALA A 54 6.54 12.44 -26.06
C ALA A 54 5.84 12.39 -27.44
N ALA A 55 6.61 12.22 -28.52
CA ALA A 55 6.10 12.15 -29.89
C ALA A 55 6.97 11.24 -30.75
N TYR A 56 6.32 10.58 -31.72
CA TYR A 56 6.93 9.65 -32.67
C TYR A 56 6.43 9.96 -34.08
N CYS A 57 7.27 9.79 -35.09
CA CYS A 57 6.84 9.87 -36.49
C CYS A 57 6.02 8.63 -36.85
N ALA A 58 5.02 8.76 -37.72
CA ALA A 58 4.15 7.66 -38.11
C ALA A 58 4.88 6.52 -38.86
N ASP A 59 6.04 6.82 -39.44
CA ASP A 59 6.93 5.91 -40.16
C ASP A 59 8.14 5.46 -39.33
N ALA A 60 8.25 5.90 -38.07
CA ALA A 60 9.27 5.41 -37.16
C ALA A 60 8.98 3.98 -36.72
N THR A 61 10.01 3.27 -36.26
CA THR A 61 9.85 1.98 -35.59
C THR A 61 8.96 2.12 -34.37
N ASP A 62 8.08 1.14 -34.16
CA ASP A 62 7.19 1.08 -32.99
C ASP A 62 8.02 1.15 -31.70
N PRO A 63 7.75 2.13 -30.81
CA PRO A 63 8.46 2.23 -29.56
C PRO A 63 7.97 1.18 -28.56
N THR A 64 8.91 0.53 -27.87
CA THR A 64 8.59 -0.35 -26.75
C THR A 64 8.34 0.50 -25.49
N PRO A 65 7.17 0.37 -24.83
CA PRO A 65 6.94 1.05 -23.55
C PRO A 65 7.81 0.46 -22.44
N SER A 66 8.21 1.31 -21.49
CA SER A 66 8.85 0.92 -20.24
C SER A 66 7.82 0.90 -19.12
N ILE A 67 7.68 -0.23 -18.42
CA ILE A 67 6.83 -0.31 -17.23
C ILE A 67 7.50 0.43 -16.09
N THR A 68 6.81 1.41 -15.53
CA THR A 68 7.27 2.21 -14.38
C THR A 68 6.54 1.88 -13.09
N GLY A 69 5.38 1.23 -13.18
CA GLY A 69 4.58 0.76 -12.05
C GLY A 69 4.87 -0.70 -11.68
N LEU A 70 3.88 -1.36 -11.06
CA LEU A 70 3.99 -2.75 -10.65
C LEU A 70 4.00 -3.68 -11.88
N THR A 71 5.02 -4.53 -11.96
CA THR A 71 5.10 -5.54 -13.02
C THR A 71 4.11 -6.67 -12.76
N GLY A 72 3.21 -6.94 -13.70
CA GLY A 72 2.20 -8.00 -13.57
C GLY A 72 1.13 -7.93 -14.65
N GLY A 73 0.14 -8.83 -14.58
CA GLY A 73 -0.89 -9.02 -15.60
C GLY A 73 -0.53 -10.12 -16.61
N THR A 74 -1.44 -11.08 -16.80
CA THR A 74 -1.35 -12.13 -17.83
C THR A 74 -2.36 -11.90 -18.93
#